data_AF-A0A7X2J1Z5-F1
#
_entry.id   AF-A0A7X2J1Z5-F1
#
_cell.length_a   1.000
_cell.length_b   1.000
_cell.length_c   1.000
_cell.angle_alpha   90.00
_cell.angle_beta   90.00
_cell.angle_gamma   90.00
#
_symmetry.space_group_name_H-M   'P 1'
#
loop_
_entity.id
_entity.type
_entity.pdbx_description
1 polymer ?
#
loop_
_entity_poly.entity_id
_entity_poly.type
_entity_poly.pdbx_seq_one_letter_code
_entity_poly.pdbx_strand_id
1 'polypeptide(L)'
;MVKIVNFVFEEEADTKYYMTYFLRDGTWSLTDDNYFQEEEGVSDSSKEMKEDAKGILANLDLLPKQAEFLITESGTFQWIIQQSTYPSKDIENGLIMMDLKKDGSVGRLFYSNTENKFVRDVEILSTKEAYEKIKDGKFDQYNPFQQGDQLVVTDCELAYMYDSKGYYQPVYLFTGTLNGEEWSLHVTAIK
;
A
#
# COMPACT_ATOMS: atom_id res chain seq x y z
N MET A 1 -6.71 11.37 12.30
CA MET A 1 -5.42 11.27 13.03
C MET A 1 -4.94 9.84 12.90
N VAL A 2 -3.82 9.61 12.20
CA VAL A 2 -3.22 8.27 12.06
C VAL A 2 -2.61 7.90 13.40
N LYS A 3 -3.02 6.78 14.00
CA LYS A 3 -2.41 6.28 15.24
C LYS A 3 -1.23 5.39 14.88
N ILE A 4 -0.08 5.69 15.46
CA ILE A 4 1.18 4.98 15.26
C ILE A 4 1.65 4.50 16.63
N VAL A 5 2.16 3.27 16.69
CA VAL A 5 2.78 2.71 17.91
C VAL A 5 4.24 2.42 17.60
N ASN A 6 5.14 2.90 18.46
CA ASN A 6 6.57 2.68 18.33
C ASN A 6 7.03 1.74 19.46
N PHE A 7 7.86 0.77 19.09
CA PHE A 7 8.51 -0.15 20.01
C PHE A 7 10.02 -0.03 19.84
N VAL A 8 10.76 -0.14 20.95
CA VAL A 8 12.22 -0.17 20.97
C VAL A 8 12.65 -1.49 21.58
N PHE A 9 13.51 -2.20 20.88
CA PHE A 9 14.12 -3.44 21.35
C PHE A 9 15.62 -3.21 21.50
N GLU A 10 16.18 -3.64 22.63
CA GLU A 10 17.61 -3.58 22.90
C GLU A 10 18.12 -5.01 23.02
N GLU A 11 19.14 -5.35 22.25
CA GLU A 11 19.86 -6.63 22.37
C GLU A 11 21.06 -6.48 23.33
N GLU A 12 21.56 -7.58 23.90
CA GLU A 12 22.66 -7.58 24.88
C GLU A 12 23.97 -6.90 24.38
N ALA A 13 24.09 -6.64 23.07
CA ALA A 13 25.23 -5.98 22.43
C ALA A 13 25.03 -4.47 22.12
N ASP A 14 24.11 -3.78 22.81
CA ASP A 14 23.81 -2.34 22.63
C ASP A 14 23.27 -1.96 21.23
N THR A 15 22.81 -2.96 20.48
CA THR A 15 22.11 -2.75 19.21
C THR A 15 20.64 -2.45 19.50
N LYS A 16 20.13 -1.37 18.92
CA LYS A 16 18.75 -0.92 19.09
C LYS A 16 17.96 -1.11 17.81
N TYR A 17 16.77 -1.67 17.94
CA TYR A 17 15.82 -1.81 16.85
C TYR A 17 14.56 -1.01 17.15
N TYR A 18 14.09 -0.27 16.15
CA TYR A 18 12.83 0.45 16.20
C TYR A 18 11.80 -0.26 15.34
N MET A 19 10.66 -0.61 15.94
CA MET A 19 9.50 -1.06 15.20
C MET A 19 8.41 0.00 15.22
N THR A 20 7.95 0.40 14.04
CA THR A 20 6.82 1.30 13.83
C THR A 20 5.64 0.49 13.33
N TYR A 21 4.52 0.51 14.03
CA TYR A 21 3.29 -0.18 13.66
C TYR A 21 2.17 0.83 13.33
N PHE A 22 1.59 0.72 12.14
CA PHE A 22 0.50 1.56 11.67
C PHE A 22 -0.85 0.88 11.95
N LEU A 23 -1.57 1.38 12.96
CA LEU A 23 -2.85 0.78 13.39
C LEU A 23 -3.97 0.82 12.34
N ARG A 24 -3.80 1.64 11.29
CA ARG A 24 -4.83 1.83 10.25
C ARG A 24 -4.92 0.62 9.31
N ASP A 25 -3.77 0.09 8.90
CA ASP A 25 -3.65 -0.89 7.82
C ASP A 25 -2.78 -2.09 8.21
N GLY A 26 -2.25 -2.11 9.45
CA GLY A 26 -1.44 -3.21 9.96
C GLY A 26 -0.03 -3.25 9.40
N THR A 27 0.34 -2.27 8.56
CA THR A 27 1.70 -2.09 8.05
C THR A 27 2.66 -1.89 9.20
N TRP A 28 3.87 -2.42 9.07
CA TRP A 28 4.92 -2.15 10.04
C TRP A 28 6.30 -2.08 9.39
N SER A 29 7.22 -1.44 10.10
CA SER A 29 8.63 -1.44 9.72
C SER A 29 9.50 -1.69 10.94
N LEU A 30 10.55 -2.48 10.77
CA LEU A 30 11.63 -2.70 11.72
C LEU A 30 12.92 -2.09 11.14
N THR A 31 13.65 -1.32 11.94
CA THR A 31 14.89 -0.68 11.51
C THR A 31 15.94 -0.77 12.62
N ASP A 32 17.16 -1.15 12.25
CA ASP A 32 18.35 -1.04 13.09
C ASP A 32 18.80 0.43 13.21
N ASP A 33 19.02 0.93 14.43
CA ASP A 33 19.43 2.31 14.72
C ASP A 33 20.72 2.73 13.99
N ASN A 34 21.63 1.78 13.80
CA ASN A 34 22.94 2.03 13.20
C ASN A 34 22.92 1.93 11.67
N TYR A 35 21.81 1.47 11.06
CA TYR A 35 21.74 1.22 9.62
C TYR A 35 22.08 2.46 8.77
N PHE A 36 21.59 3.64 9.16
CA PHE A 36 21.84 4.87 8.41
C PHE A 36 23.16 5.57 8.76
N GLN A 37 23.88 5.10 9.80
CA GLN A 37 25.15 5.69 10.24
C GLN A 37 26.36 5.06 9.54
N GLU A 38 26.20 3.87 8.96
CA GLU A 38 27.21 3.28 8.10
C GLU A 38 27.18 3.98 6.73
N GLU A 39 28.15 4.86 6.46
CA GLU A 39 28.35 5.54 5.15
C GLU A 39 28.55 4.55 3.96
N GLU A 40 28.56 3.24 4.22
CA GLU A 40 28.63 2.16 3.24
C GLU A 40 27.42 1.20 3.26
N GLY A 41 26.25 1.66 3.74
CA GLY A 41 25.02 0.86 3.87
C GLY A 41 24.23 0.61 2.58
N VAL A 42 24.90 0.40 1.44
CA VAL A 42 24.27 -0.15 0.24
C VAL A 42 24.78 -1.58 0.09
N SER A 43 23.93 -2.58 0.38
CA SER A 43 24.30 -3.97 0.16
C SER A 43 24.70 -4.17 -1.31
N ASP A 44 25.87 -4.73 -1.55
CA ASP A 44 26.14 -5.40 -2.83
C ASP A 44 25.17 -6.59 -2.90
N SER A 45 24.04 -6.43 -3.61
CA SER A 45 22.95 -7.41 -3.66
C SER A 45 23.38 -8.66 -4.42
N SER A 46 24.24 -9.44 -3.79
CA SER A 46 24.80 -10.66 -4.32
C SER A 46 23.74 -11.75 -4.35
N LYS A 47 24.03 -12.81 -5.12
CA LYS A 47 23.19 -14.01 -5.16
C LYS A 47 23.08 -14.69 -3.79
N GLU A 48 24.10 -14.57 -2.94
CA GLU A 48 24.12 -15.15 -1.59
C GLU A 48 23.20 -14.37 -0.65
N MET A 49 23.31 -13.04 -0.62
CA MET A 49 22.44 -12.18 0.21
C MET A 49 20.96 -12.30 -0.15
N LYS A 50 20.64 -12.60 -1.42
CA LYS A 50 19.27 -12.92 -1.84
C LYS A 50 18.70 -14.15 -1.14
N GLU A 51 19.49 -15.22 -1.01
CA GLU A 51 19.02 -16.45 -0.35
C GLU A 51 18.95 -16.26 1.17
N ASP A 52 19.85 -15.46 1.77
CA ASP A 52 19.75 -15.05 3.17
C ASP A 52 18.45 -14.27 3.44
N ALA A 53 18.16 -13.25 2.61
CA ALA A 53 16.95 -12.45 2.75
C ALA A 53 15.67 -13.29 2.66
N LYS A 54 15.60 -14.23 1.70
CA LYS A 54 14.50 -15.19 1.61
C LYS A 54 14.45 -16.11 2.82
N GLY A 55 15.59 -16.61 3.30
CA GLY A 55 15.70 -17.49 4.45
C GLY A 55 15.18 -16.83 5.71
N ILE A 56 15.52 -15.56 5.94
CA ILE A 56 15.00 -14.75 7.06
C ILE A 56 13.47 -14.66 6.97
N LEU A 57 12.92 -14.23 5.83
CA LEU A 57 11.47 -14.12 5.68
C LEU A 57 10.74 -15.47 5.81
N ALA A 58 11.33 -16.55 5.31
CA ALA A 58 10.78 -17.89 5.44
C ALA A 58 10.78 -18.37 6.89
N ASN A 59 11.86 -18.13 7.64
CA ASN A 59 11.95 -18.49 9.06
C ASN A 59 10.96 -17.71 9.95
N LEU A 60 10.56 -16.50 9.51
CA LEU A 60 9.56 -15.68 10.19
C LEU A 60 8.12 -15.97 9.70
N ASP A 61 7.93 -16.91 8.78
CA ASP A 61 6.65 -17.17 8.09
C ASP A 61 6.05 -15.92 7.42
N LEU A 62 6.92 -14.99 6.99
CA LEU A 62 6.53 -13.72 6.35
C LEU A 62 6.61 -13.76 4.82
N LEU A 63 7.17 -14.83 4.24
CA LEU A 63 7.38 -14.92 2.80
C LEU A 63 6.10 -15.34 2.05
N PRO A 64 5.49 -14.50 1.19
CA PRO A 64 4.27 -14.84 0.49
C PRO A 64 4.55 -15.79 -0.68
N LYS A 65 3.68 -16.78 -0.88
CA LYS A 65 3.86 -17.82 -1.92
C LYS A 65 3.81 -17.28 -3.35
N GLN A 66 3.04 -16.22 -3.58
CA GLN A 66 2.72 -15.67 -4.88
C GLN A 66 3.35 -14.30 -5.15
N ALA A 67 4.30 -13.89 -4.30
CA ALA A 67 4.98 -12.63 -4.50
C ALA A 67 5.99 -12.70 -5.65
N GLU A 68 5.95 -11.68 -6.50
CA GLU A 68 7.00 -11.41 -7.47
C GLU A 68 8.21 -10.81 -6.73
N PHE A 69 9.39 -11.34 -7.01
CA PHE A 69 10.63 -10.89 -6.38
C PHE A 69 11.44 -10.00 -7.32
N LEU A 70 11.89 -8.87 -6.82
CA LEU A 70 12.83 -7.98 -7.52
C LEU A 70 13.86 -7.39 -6.57
N ILE A 71 14.94 -6.87 -7.15
CA ILE A 71 15.99 -6.12 -6.44
C ILE A 71 16.04 -4.74 -7.10
N THR A 72 15.98 -3.69 -6.29
CA THR A 72 16.08 -2.31 -6.79
C THR A 72 17.54 -1.96 -7.14
N GLU A 73 17.75 -0.84 -7.85
CA GLU A 73 19.10 -0.31 -8.09
C GLU A 73 19.85 0.03 -6.79
N SER A 74 19.12 0.36 -5.71
CA SER A 74 19.67 0.59 -4.37
C SER A 74 19.98 -0.71 -3.60
N GLY A 75 19.74 -1.85 -4.22
CA GLY A 75 20.00 -3.16 -3.62
C GLY A 75 18.93 -3.69 -2.67
N THR A 76 17.81 -2.97 -2.52
CA THR A 76 16.68 -3.38 -1.68
C THR A 76 15.99 -4.58 -2.29
N PHE A 77 15.80 -5.62 -1.48
CA PHE A 77 15.02 -6.80 -1.84
C PHE A 77 13.53 -6.49 -1.71
N GLN A 78 12.75 -6.77 -2.75
CA GLN A 78 11.30 -6.54 -2.74
C GLN A 78 10.52 -7.80 -3.11
N TRP A 79 9.43 -8.04 -2.39
CA TRP A 79 8.42 -9.04 -2.70
C TRP A 79 7.09 -8.32 -2.87
N ILE A 80 6.53 -8.38 -4.08
CA ILE A 80 5.32 -7.67 -4.48
C ILE A 80 4.23 -8.69 -4.76
N ILE A 81 3.11 -8.60 -4.06
CA ILE A 81 1.91 -9.37 -4.35
C ILE A 81 0.98 -8.46 -5.15
N GLN A 82 0.88 -8.69 -6.45
CA GLN A 82 -0.02 -7.93 -7.30
C GLN A 82 -1.45 -8.45 -7.17
N GLN A 83 -2.39 -7.55 -6.90
CA GLN A 83 -3.81 -7.88 -6.88
C GLN A 83 -4.40 -7.96 -8.29
N SER A 84 -5.46 -8.77 -8.43
CA SER A 84 -6.32 -8.69 -9.61
C SER A 84 -7.08 -7.37 -9.64
N THR A 85 -7.20 -6.74 -10.80
CA THR A 85 -7.96 -5.50 -11.02
C THR A 85 -9.44 -5.65 -10.66
N TYR A 86 -10.00 -6.87 -10.74
CA TYR A 86 -11.40 -7.16 -10.46
C TYR A 86 -11.53 -8.42 -9.58
N PRO A 87 -11.51 -8.28 -8.26
CA PRO A 87 -11.56 -9.41 -7.33
C PRO A 87 -12.90 -10.15 -7.39
N SER A 88 -12.82 -11.46 -7.63
CA SER A 88 -13.95 -12.41 -7.60
C SER A 88 -13.74 -13.57 -6.61
N LYS A 89 -12.68 -13.49 -5.82
CA LYS A 89 -12.24 -14.45 -4.80
C LYS A 89 -11.40 -13.72 -3.76
N ASP A 90 -10.96 -14.45 -2.73
CA ASP A 90 -10.01 -13.92 -1.76
C ASP A 90 -8.80 -13.33 -2.49
N ILE A 91 -8.41 -12.12 -2.09
CA ILE A 91 -7.26 -11.44 -2.65
C ILE A 91 -6.23 -11.18 -1.57
N GLU A 92 -4.98 -11.26 -1.99
CA GLU A 92 -3.84 -10.79 -1.23
C GLU A 92 -3.24 -9.63 -2.00
N ASN A 93 -2.78 -8.63 -1.27
CA ASN A 93 -2.05 -7.50 -1.81
C ASN A 93 -0.97 -7.13 -0.82
N GLY A 94 0.23 -6.85 -1.30
CA GLY A 94 1.28 -6.48 -0.39
C GLY A 94 2.61 -6.17 -1.01
N LEU A 95 3.44 -5.55 -0.17
CA LEU A 95 4.81 -5.19 -0.43
C LEU A 95 5.63 -5.53 0.82
N ILE A 96 6.68 -6.29 0.61
CA ILE A 96 7.74 -6.49 1.60
C ILE A 96 9.00 -5.90 1.01
N MET A 97 9.68 -5.06 1.78
CA MET A 97 11.00 -4.53 1.40
C MET A 97 11.98 -4.87 2.50
N MET A 98 13.15 -5.39 2.14
CA MET A 98 14.21 -5.73 3.07
C MET A 98 15.54 -5.18 2.57
N ASP A 99 16.23 -4.51 3.48
CA ASP A 99 17.63 -4.15 3.32
C ASP A 99 18.45 -4.96 4.33
N LEU A 100 19.52 -5.59 3.84
CA LEU A 100 20.48 -6.31 4.67
C LEU A 100 21.74 -5.48 4.85
N LYS A 101 22.35 -5.57 6.04
CA LYS A 101 23.71 -5.09 6.28
C LYS A 101 24.73 -6.01 5.60
N LYS A 102 25.99 -5.57 5.52
CA LYS A 102 27.08 -6.36 4.90
C LYS A 102 27.32 -7.71 5.57
N ASP A 103 27.01 -7.81 6.86
CA ASP A 103 27.12 -9.05 7.63
C ASP A 103 25.92 -10.02 7.43
N GLY A 104 24.96 -9.65 6.58
CA GLY A 104 23.76 -10.43 6.27
C GLY A 104 22.61 -10.26 7.26
N SER A 105 22.78 -9.47 8.33
CA SER A 105 21.69 -9.19 9.28
C SER A 105 20.74 -8.10 8.76
N VAL A 106 19.52 -8.05 9.29
CA VAL A 106 18.49 -7.12 8.83
C VAL A 106 18.83 -5.70 9.29
N GLY A 107 19.05 -4.80 8.32
CA GLY A 107 19.16 -3.36 8.57
C GLY A 107 17.80 -2.69 8.57
N ARG A 108 16.95 -3.05 7.61
CA ARG A 108 15.57 -2.55 7.51
C ARG A 108 14.65 -3.63 6.97
N LEU A 109 13.46 -3.72 7.54
CA LEU A 109 12.36 -4.53 7.04
C LEU A 109 11.08 -3.71 7.07
N PHE A 110 10.45 -3.55 5.91
CA PHE A 110 9.11 -2.99 5.76
C PHE A 110 8.17 -4.11 5.34
N TYR A 111 7.05 -4.24 6.02
CA TYR A 111 6.06 -5.27 5.76
C TYR A 111 4.67 -4.65 5.67
N SER A 112 4.07 -4.75 4.50
CA SER A 112 2.72 -4.30 4.20
C SER A 112 2.01 -5.40 3.43
N ASN A 113 1.52 -6.43 4.10
CA ASN A 113 0.69 -7.45 3.48
C ASN A 113 -0.75 -7.35 4.01
N THR A 114 -1.71 -7.45 3.10
CA THR A 114 -3.14 -7.42 3.39
C THR A 114 -3.83 -8.58 2.71
N GLU A 115 -4.64 -9.29 3.49
CA GLU A 115 -5.49 -10.38 3.00
C GLU A 115 -6.95 -9.92 3.09
N ASN A 116 -7.68 -10.03 2.00
CA ASN A 116 -9.10 -9.74 1.94
C ASN A 116 -9.87 -11.01 1.62
N LYS A 117 -10.85 -11.32 2.45
CA LYS A 117 -11.80 -12.39 2.17
C LYS A 117 -12.90 -11.89 1.25
N PHE A 118 -13.18 -12.65 0.20
CA PHE A 118 -14.31 -12.38 -0.65
C PHE A 118 -15.60 -12.53 0.13
N VAL A 119 -16.42 -11.48 0.09
CA VAL A 119 -17.68 -11.45 0.84
C VAL A 119 -18.84 -11.91 -0.03
N ARG A 120 -19.01 -11.30 -1.21
CA ARG A 120 -20.12 -11.55 -2.14
C ARG A 120 -19.97 -10.74 -3.42
N ASP A 121 -20.75 -11.11 -4.43
CA ASP A 121 -21.05 -10.24 -5.56
C ASP A 121 -22.02 -9.12 -5.16
N VAL A 122 -21.87 -7.98 -5.85
CA VAL A 122 -22.69 -6.77 -5.70
C VAL A 122 -23.17 -6.31 -7.07
N GLU A 123 -24.40 -5.83 -7.14
CA GLU A 123 -24.84 -5.07 -8.30
C GLU A 123 -24.22 -3.67 -8.24
N ILE A 124 -23.59 -3.25 -9.35
CA ILE A 124 -22.98 -1.93 -9.46
C ILE A 124 -23.75 -1.04 -10.43
N LEU A 125 -23.68 0.27 -10.19
CA LEU A 125 -24.11 1.32 -11.08
C LEU A 125 -23.37 1.21 -12.41
N SER A 126 -24.01 1.62 -13.50
CA SER A 126 -23.32 1.96 -14.73
C SER A 126 -22.52 3.26 -14.55
N THR A 127 -21.49 3.45 -15.38
CA THR A 127 -20.74 4.72 -15.45
C THR A 127 -21.66 5.93 -15.65
N LYS A 128 -22.74 5.78 -16.42
CA LYS A 128 -23.74 6.84 -16.62
C LYS A 128 -24.48 7.18 -15.31
N GLU A 129 -24.94 6.18 -14.57
CA GLU A 129 -25.62 6.41 -13.28
C GLU A 129 -24.68 7.04 -12.25
N ALA A 130 -23.41 6.63 -12.23
CA ALA A 130 -22.40 7.25 -11.36
C ALA A 130 -22.11 8.71 -11.77
N TYR A 131 -22.04 9.01 -13.06
CA TYR A 131 -21.86 10.38 -13.56
C TYR A 131 -23.05 11.29 -13.24
N GLU A 132 -24.28 10.79 -13.29
CA GLU A 132 -25.46 11.57 -12.87
C GLU A 132 -25.42 11.92 -11.37
N LYS A 133 -24.81 11.07 -10.51
CA LYS A 133 -24.55 11.47 -9.10
C LYS A 133 -23.62 12.67 -9.00
N ILE A 134 -22.61 12.78 -9.87
CA ILE A 134 -21.70 13.94 -9.90
C ILE A 134 -22.47 15.20 -10.31
N LYS A 135 -23.30 15.12 -11.36
CA LYS A 135 -24.14 16.24 -11.79
C LYS A 135 -25.12 16.71 -10.72
N ASP A 136 -25.65 15.76 -9.93
CA ASP A 136 -26.54 16.03 -8.80
C ASP A 136 -25.80 16.57 -7.55
N GLY A 137 -24.46 16.67 -7.58
CA GLY A 137 -23.67 17.07 -6.41
C GLY A 137 -23.65 16.02 -5.28
N LYS A 138 -23.97 14.76 -5.58
CA LYS A 138 -24.03 13.65 -4.61
C LYS A 138 -22.66 12.99 -4.43
N PHE A 139 -21.70 13.78 -3.99
CA PHE A 139 -20.35 13.31 -3.67
C PHE A 139 -19.71 14.17 -2.58
N ASP A 140 -18.73 13.58 -1.89
CA ASP A 140 -17.97 14.28 -0.86
C ASP A 140 -16.70 14.88 -1.45
N GLN A 141 -16.51 16.19 -1.29
CA GLN A 141 -15.27 16.86 -1.64
C GLN A 141 -14.77 17.72 -0.48
N TYR A 142 -13.47 17.62 -0.20
CA TYR A 142 -12.84 18.35 0.90
C TYR A 142 -12.94 19.87 0.71
N ASN A 143 -12.63 20.34 -0.50
CA ASN A 143 -12.80 21.74 -0.86
C ASN A 143 -14.19 21.91 -1.51
N PRO A 144 -15.11 22.68 -0.89
CA PRO A 144 -16.42 22.90 -1.45
C PRO A 144 -16.33 23.70 -2.75
N PHE A 145 -17.20 23.38 -3.71
CA PHE A 145 -17.33 24.15 -4.94
C PHE A 145 -17.89 25.54 -4.65
N GLN A 146 -17.41 26.51 -5.39
CA GLN A 146 -17.93 27.86 -5.42
C GLN A 146 -18.84 28.06 -6.63
N GLN A 147 -19.81 28.95 -6.50
CA GLN A 147 -20.65 29.30 -7.63
C GLN A 147 -19.80 29.91 -8.74
N GLY A 148 -19.87 29.32 -9.94
CA GLY A 148 -19.08 29.73 -11.10
C GLY A 148 -17.89 28.80 -11.39
N ASP A 149 -17.59 27.85 -10.49
CA ASP A 149 -16.59 26.82 -10.76
C ASP A 149 -16.94 25.99 -12.00
N GLN A 150 -15.90 25.62 -12.75
CA GLN A 150 -16.01 24.80 -13.95
C GLN A 150 -15.36 23.44 -13.72
N LEU A 151 -16.19 22.41 -13.60
CA LEU A 151 -15.75 21.02 -13.54
C LEU A 151 -15.85 20.40 -14.94
N VAL A 152 -14.73 19.89 -15.44
CA VAL A 152 -14.63 19.13 -16.68
C VAL A 152 -14.19 17.71 -16.35
N VAL A 153 -15.06 16.73 -16.56
CA VAL A 153 -14.72 15.31 -16.38
C VAL A 153 -14.24 14.74 -17.71
N THR A 154 -13.06 14.12 -17.71
CA THR A 154 -12.42 13.61 -18.94
C THR A 154 -12.31 12.09 -18.98
N ASP A 155 -12.30 11.43 -17.82
CA ASP A 155 -12.17 9.97 -17.75
C ASP A 155 -12.93 9.36 -16.57
N CYS A 156 -13.19 8.05 -16.67
CA CYS A 156 -13.81 7.26 -15.63
C CYS A 156 -13.36 5.80 -15.69
N GLU A 157 -12.80 5.30 -14.59
CA GLU A 157 -12.39 3.90 -14.44
C GLU A 157 -13.02 3.23 -13.22
N LEU A 158 -13.22 1.91 -13.32
CA LEU A 158 -13.64 1.09 -12.19
C LEU A 158 -12.41 0.72 -11.37
N ALA A 159 -12.40 1.14 -10.11
CA ALA A 159 -11.35 0.91 -9.14
C ALA A 159 -11.93 0.26 -7.87
N TYR A 160 -11.09 0.02 -6.88
CA TYR A 160 -11.49 -0.51 -5.59
C TYR A 160 -10.80 0.23 -4.45
N MET A 161 -11.55 0.52 -3.39
CA MET A 161 -11.01 1.14 -2.18
C MET A 161 -11.70 0.61 -0.93
N TYR A 162 -11.02 0.73 0.21
CA TYR A 162 -11.64 0.42 1.50
C TYR A 162 -12.67 1.48 1.88
N ASP A 163 -13.85 1.03 2.30
CA ASP A 163 -14.87 1.88 2.92
C ASP A 163 -14.54 2.20 4.39
N SER A 164 -15.37 3.01 5.04
CA SER A 164 -15.19 3.37 6.46
C SER A 164 -15.36 2.20 7.44
N LYS A 165 -15.83 1.04 6.97
CA LYS A 165 -16.01 -0.20 7.74
C LYS A 165 -14.91 -1.22 7.44
N GLY A 166 -13.97 -0.90 6.55
CA GLY A 166 -12.87 -1.78 6.16
C GLY A 166 -13.22 -2.78 5.06
N TYR A 167 -14.33 -2.63 4.35
CA TYR A 167 -14.64 -3.45 3.17
C TYR A 167 -13.97 -2.87 1.93
N TYR A 168 -13.19 -3.71 1.24
CA TYR A 168 -12.65 -3.38 -0.08
C TYR A 168 -13.75 -3.50 -1.13
N GLN A 169 -14.22 -2.36 -1.63
CA GLN A 169 -15.43 -2.27 -2.48
C GLN A 169 -15.16 -1.57 -3.81
N PRO A 170 -15.95 -1.87 -4.86
CA PRO A 170 -15.83 -1.20 -6.14
C PRO A 170 -16.27 0.27 -6.05
N VAL A 171 -15.51 1.13 -6.71
CA VAL A 171 -15.76 2.57 -6.85
C VAL A 171 -15.45 3.01 -8.28
N TYR A 172 -16.12 4.05 -8.75
CA TYR A 172 -15.72 4.74 -9.96
C TYR A 172 -14.79 5.89 -9.62
N LEU A 173 -13.57 5.87 -10.15
CA LEU A 173 -12.66 7.01 -10.12
C LEU A 173 -12.93 7.87 -11.35
N PHE A 174 -13.42 9.08 -11.11
CA PHE A 174 -13.56 10.11 -12.14
C PHE A 174 -12.37 11.06 -12.06
N THR A 175 -11.81 11.41 -13.21
CA THR A 175 -10.72 12.37 -13.32
C THR A 175 -11.03 13.46 -14.33
N GLY A 176 -10.38 14.61 -14.18
CA GLY A 176 -10.63 15.77 -15.01
C GLY A 176 -9.99 17.03 -14.44
N THR A 177 -10.64 18.17 -14.63
CA THR A 177 -10.18 19.45 -14.11
C THR A 177 -11.27 20.26 -13.41
N LEU A 178 -10.90 20.97 -12.35
CA LEU A 178 -11.70 21.98 -11.67
C LEU A 178 -11.00 23.33 -11.85
N ASN A 179 -11.63 24.25 -12.58
CA ASN A 179 -11.04 25.56 -12.90
C ASN A 179 -9.65 25.46 -13.56
N GLY A 180 -9.41 24.39 -14.32
CA GLY A 180 -8.14 24.12 -15.01
C GLY A 180 -7.09 23.40 -14.16
N GLU A 181 -7.33 23.17 -12.87
CA GLU A 181 -6.47 22.35 -12.01
C GLU A 181 -6.93 20.89 -12.01
N GLU A 182 -5.98 19.96 -11.81
CA GLU A 182 -6.28 18.53 -11.76
C GLU A 182 -7.32 18.21 -10.68
N TRP A 183 -8.32 17.43 -11.06
CA TRP A 183 -9.40 17.03 -10.19
C TRP A 183 -9.65 15.54 -10.31
N SER A 184 -9.89 14.89 -9.18
CA SER A 184 -10.34 13.51 -9.13
C SER A 184 -11.28 13.26 -7.96
N LEU A 185 -12.15 12.27 -8.13
CA LEU A 185 -13.17 11.90 -7.15
C LEU A 185 -13.53 10.43 -7.28
N HIS A 186 -13.76 9.79 -6.13
CA HIS A 186 -14.33 8.45 -6.06
C HIS A 186 -15.84 8.50 -5.78
N VAL A 187 -16.61 7.75 -6.57
CA VAL A 187 -18.05 7.54 -6.34
C VAL A 187 -18.27 6.06 -6.08
N THR A 188 -18.99 5.71 -5.00
CA THR A 188 -19.33 4.30 -4.73
C THR A 188 -20.05 3.69 -5.92
N ALA A 189 -19.61 2.51 -6.37
CA ALA A 189 -20.22 1.83 -7.50
C ALA A 189 -21.40 0.97 -7.06
N ILE A 190 -21.52 0.61 -5.78
CA ILE A 190 -22.59 -0.27 -5.28
C ILE A 190 -23.95 0.45 -5.35
N LYS A 191 -24.99 -0.26 -5.81
CA LYS A 191 -26.37 0.23 -5.84
C LYS A 191 -27.03 0.32 -4.46
#